data_AF-A0A3A0G099-F1
#
_entry.id   AF-A0A3A0G099-F1
#
_cell.length_a   1.000
_cell.length_b   1.000
_cell.length_c   1.000
_cell.angle_alpha   90.00
_cell.angle_beta   90.00
_cell.angle_gamma   90.00
#
_symmetry.space_group_name_H-M   'P 1'
#
loop_
_entity.id
_entity.type
_entity.pdbx_description
1 polymer ?
#
loop_
_entity_poly.entity_id
_entity_poly.type
_entity_poly.pdbx_seq_one_letter_code
_entity_poly.pdbx_strand_id
1 'polypeptide(L)'
;MNFFESQKRAHRNTSFLLFLCFLSVCATIVAVYFAIMGCWVGLMASDEHNMLTHVNLRQFWNLDLFLWISAITAGLVAITSFIKAMELAKGGEVVAVMLGGRRIRPDTTHTDQRKAMNVVEEMAIACGIPVPPVYIIEEDSINAFAAGYSPRDAVIGVTNGCVERLSRTQLQGVIAHEFSHIFNGDMRININLVGVLHGLLAISMAGYILLRGASRSSHRSSNDRKGSGVGAILILGVLLYAIGWIGALFAKMIKAGISRQREFLADASAVQYTRDPSGIAGALKKIAMDAEGSSVSSPNAEEVSHFFFADGLASHFMNIFSTHPPLEERIRRIDPRMLLEGELPGEPVAGPAGDDAVAVSGLSAPLTKAQDVTSSIGNYTSEHLQYAHNLLAGMPLAMRSILRTPSGARAVIYAMLLNTDREAQSKQLEYLGVNADQLEKRDLEKLVP
;
A
#
# COMPACT_ATOMS: atom_id res chain seq x y z
N MET A 1 -7.82 14.44 25.21
CA MET A 1 -6.37 14.28 24.93
C MET A 1 -5.75 15.66 24.81
N ASN A 2 -4.66 15.93 25.53
CA ASN A 2 -4.02 17.24 25.55
C ASN A 2 -3.06 17.39 24.35
N PHE A 3 -3.24 18.42 23.53
CA PHE A 3 -2.49 18.62 22.26
C PHE A 3 -0.97 18.66 22.45
N PHE A 4 -0.50 19.20 23.58
CA PHE A 4 0.93 19.24 23.89
C PHE A 4 1.52 17.87 24.26
N GLU A 5 0.71 16.96 24.82
CA GLU A 5 1.15 15.60 25.13
C GLU A 5 1.25 14.75 23.86
N SER A 6 0.32 14.90 22.91
CA SER A 6 0.39 14.22 21.62
C SER A 6 1.58 14.69 20.79
N GLN A 7 1.88 16.00 20.80
CA GLN A 7 3.05 16.55 20.11
C GLN A 7 4.37 16.05 20.71
N LYS A 8 4.51 16.05 22.04
CA LYS A 8 5.70 15.52 22.73
C LYS A 8 5.89 14.02 22.48
N ARG A 9 4.80 13.25 22.45
CA ARG A 9 4.84 11.81 22.16
C ARG A 9 5.26 11.52 20.72
N ALA A 10 4.81 12.33 19.76
CA ALA A 10 5.24 12.24 18.37
C ALA A 10 6.75 12.51 18.21
N HIS A 11 7.27 13.60 18.78
CA HIS A 11 8.70 13.93 18.68
C HIS A 11 9.61 12.88 19.34
N ARG A 12 9.22 12.35 20.52
CA ARG A 12 10.00 11.31 21.20
C ARG A 12 10.11 10.05 20.33
N ASN A 13 9.02 9.62 19.72
CA ASN A 13 9.01 8.45 18.85
C ASN A 13 9.87 8.67 17.60
N THR A 14 9.80 9.83 16.94
CA THR A 14 10.68 10.14 15.80
C THR A 14 12.16 10.14 16.21
N SER A 15 12.51 10.73 17.36
CA SER A 15 13.91 10.72 17.84
C SER A 15 14.44 9.31 18.12
N PHE A 16 13.58 8.43 18.64
CA PHE A 16 13.92 7.03 18.90
C PHE A 16 14.15 6.25 17.60
N LEU A 17 13.30 6.45 16.58
CA LEU A 17 13.47 5.83 15.27
C LEU A 17 14.76 6.31 14.58
N LEU A 18 15.08 7.60 14.67
CA LEU A 18 16.33 8.16 14.16
C LEU A 18 17.56 7.59 14.89
N PHE A 19 17.47 7.42 16.21
CA PHE A 19 18.51 6.79 17.01
C PHE A 19 18.74 5.33 16.59
N LEU A 20 17.68 4.54 16.35
CA LEU A 20 17.80 3.17 15.85
C LEU A 20 18.44 3.12 14.46
N CYS A 21 18.08 4.04 13.57
CA CYS A 21 18.71 4.16 12.25
C CYS A 21 20.21 4.46 12.37
N PHE A 22 20.58 5.44 13.20
CA PHE A 22 21.99 5.77 13.47
C PHE A 22 22.78 4.58 14.04
N LEU A 23 22.20 3.88 15.03
CA LEU A 23 22.82 2.70 15.65
C LEU A 23 22.99 1.56 14.63
N SER A 24 22.02 1.35 13.75
CA SER A 24 22.11 0.37 12.65
C SER A 24 23.29 0.65 11.75
N VAL A 25 23.41 1.89 11.25
CA VAL A 25 24.52 2.29 10.36
C VAL A 25 25.87 2.11 11.06
N CYS A 26 25.98 2.53 12.32
CA CYS A 26 27.21 2.35 13.10
C CYS A 26 27.58 0.87 13.27
N ALA A 27 26.61 0.02 13.64
CA ALA A 27 26.83 -1.41 13.82
C ALA A 27 27.24 -2.08 12.50
N THR A 28 26.61 -1.71 11.39
CA THR A 28 26.98 -2.19 10.05
C THR A 28 28.38 -1.75 9.65
N ILE A 29 28.76 -0.48 9.88
CA ILE A 29 30.13 0.01 9.61
C ILE A 29 31.17 -0.82 10.36
N VAL A 30 30.96 -1.04 11.66
CA VAL A 30 31.87 -1.82 12.49
C VAL A 30 31.99 -3.26 11.99
N ALA A 31 30.86 -3.89 11.64
CA ALA A 31 30.84 -5.26 11.12
C ALA A 31 31.56 -5.37 9.75
N VAL A 32 31.29 -4.44 8.82
CA VAL A 32 31.97 -4.40 7.51
C VAL A 32 33.47 -4.18 7.67
N TYR A 33 33.90 -3.32 8.59
CA TYR A 33 35.32 -3.10 8.89
C TYR A 33 36.03 -4.38 9.33
N PHE A 34 35.50 -5.08 10.34
CA PHE A 34 36.09 -6.32 10.84
C PHE A 34 36.07 -7.44 9.79
N ALA A 35 35.04 -7.48 8.96
CA ALA A 35 34.91 -8.43 7.88
C ALA A 35 35.99 -8.26 6.80
N ILE A 36 36.21 -7.03 6.33
CA ILE A 36 37.26 -6.71 5.36
C ILE A 36 38.64 -6.99 5.96
N MET A 37 38.86 -6.61 7.22
CA MET A 37 40.14 -6.83 7.88
C MET A 37 40.43 -8.32 8.11
N GLY A 38 39.42 -9.11 8.50
CA GLY A 38 39.55 -10.56 8.62
C GLY A 38 39.86 -11.23 7.28
N CYS A 39 39.22 -10.78 6.20
CA CYS A 39 39.51 -11.28 4.85
C CYS A 39 40.94 -10.92 4.41
N TRP A 40 41.39 -9.68 4.66
CA TRP A 40 42.76 -9.25 4.36
C TRP A 40 43.80 -10.09 5.09
N VAL A 41 43.63 -10.27 6.41
CA VAL A 41 44.54 -11.08 7.24
C VAL A 41 44.54 -12.54 6.78
N GLY A 42 43.36 -13.10 6.48
CA GLY A 42 43.24 -14.47 5.98
C GLY A 42 43.93 -14.69 4.63
N LEU A 43 43.84 -13.73 3.71
CA LEU A 43 44.53 -13.78 2.42
C LEU A 43 46.06 -13.70 2.60
N MET A 44 46.55 -12.78 3.43
CA MET A 44 47.99 -12.67 3.73
C MET A 44 48.53 -13.94 4.41
N ALA A 45 47.76 -14.55 5.31
CA ALA A 45 48.14 -15.81 5.97
C ALA A 45 48.16 -17.01 5.01
N SER A 46 47.44 -16.96 3.89
CA SER A 46 47.44 -18.03 2.89
C SER A 46 48.63 -18.02 1.93
N ASP A 47 49.34 -16.89 1.84
CA ASP A 47 50.48 -16.69 0.92
C ASP A 47 51.84 -17.03 1.59
N GLU A 48 51.89 -17.09 2.93
CA GLU A 48 53.11 -17.39 3.70
C GLU A 48 52.98 -18.71 4.47
N HIS A 49 53.80 -19.70 4.11
CA HIS A 49 53.89 -21.02 4.77
C HIS A 49 54.55 -20.97 6.18
N ASN A 50 54.57 -19.82 6.85
CA ASN A 50 55.18 -19.66 8.17
C ASN A 50 54.15 -19.47 9.27
N MET A 51 53.95 -20.59 9.96
CA MET A 51 53.27 -20.77 11.22
C MET A 51 53.81 -19.81 12.30
N LEU A 52 52.90 -19.23 13.10
CA LEU A 52 53.14 -18.41 14.32
C LEU A 52 53.50 -16.94 14.12
N THR A 53 52.69 -16.17 13.38
CA THR A 53 52.66 -14.72 13.58
C THR A 53 51.82 -14.38 14.81
N HIS A 54 52.45 -13.77 15.82
CA HIS A 54 51.74 -13.12 16.92
C HIS A 54 50.79 -12.08 16.32
N VAL A 55 49.50 -12.41 16.22
CA VAL A 55 48.51 -11.50 15.67
C VAL A 55 48.39 -10.31 16.62
N ASN A 56 49.05 -9.21 16.27
CA ASN A 56 49.13 -8.05 17.14
C ASN A 56 47.78 -7.31 17.05
N LEU A 57 47.04 -7.19 18.16
CA LEU A 57 45.73 -6.53 18.17
C LEU A 57 45.78 -5.09 17.64
N ARG A 58 46.93 -4.42 17.75
CA ARG A 58 47.16 -3.09 17.16
C ARG A 58 47.15 -3.07 15.63
N GLN A 59 47.49 -4.18 14.98
CA GLN A 59 47.50 -4.27 13.52
C GLN A 59 46.07 -4.33 12.95
N PHE A 60 45.08 -4.75 13.74
CA PHE A 60 43.66 -4.76 13.36
C PHE A 60 43.01 -3.37 13.34
N TRP A 61 43.65 -2.34 13.87
CA TRP A 61 43.09 -1.01 13.94
C TRP A 61 43.82 -0.05 12.99
N ASN A 62 43.16 0.33 11.91
CA ASN A 62 43.62 1.31 10.95
C ASN A 62 42.55 2.39 10.81
N LEU A 63 42.87 3.59 11.30
CA LEU A 63 41.93 4.72 11.32
C LEU A 63 41.56 5.18 9.91
N ASP A 64 42.52 5.23 8.98
CA ASP A 64 42.28 5.67 7.60
C ASP A 64 41.33 4.70 6.88
N LEU A 65 41.57 3.40 7.02
CA LEU A 65 40.70 2.37 6.47
C LEU A 65 39.30 2.42 7.08
N PHE A 66 39.21 2.59 8.41
CA PHE A 66 37.94 2.73 9.12
C PHE A 66 37.14 3.95 8.63
N LEU A 67 37.79 5.11 8.45
CA LEU A 67 37.15 6.33 7.95
C LEU A 67 36.65 6.14 6.51
N TRP A 68 37.44 5.51 5.64
CA TRP A 68 37.00 5.19 4.27
C TRP A 68 35.81 4.22 4.23
N ILE A 69 35.87 3.13 4.99
CA ILE A 69 34.76 2.16 5.08
C ILE A 69 33.50 2.83 5.67
N SER A 70 33.67 3.67 6.68
CA SER A 70 32.57 4.46 7.27
C SER A 70 31.92 5.37 6.24
N ALA A 71 32.73 6.15 5.51
CA ALA A 71 32.24 7.07 4.49
C ALA A 71 31.54 6.34 3.33
N ILE A 72 32.11 5.23 2.85
CA ILE A 72 31.53 4.43 1.77
C ILE A 72 30.21 3.79 2.22
N THR A 73 30.18 3.19 3.40
CA THR A 73 28.98 2.49 3.92
C THR A 73 27.87 3.48 4.21
N ALA A 74 28.16 4.57 4.93
CA ALA A 74 27.17 5.61 5.22
C ALA A 74 26.69 6.31 3.94
N GLY A 75 27.61 6.60 3.01
CA GLY A 75 27.28 7.15 1.70
C GLY A 75 26.38 6.23 0.90
N LEU A 76 26.67 4.92 0.85
CA LEU A 76 25.84 3.93 0.16
C LEU A 76 24.43 3.89 0.76
N VAL A 77 24.30 3.75 2.09
CA VAL A 77 23.01 3.72 2.79
C VAL A 77 22.21 5.01 2.52
N ALA A 78 22.85 6.18 2.60
CA ALA A 78 22.18 7.45 2.37
C ALA A 78 21.73 7.62 0.91
N ILE A 79 22.58 7.26 -0.06
CA ILE A 79 22.28 7.36 -1.49
C ILE A 79 21.16 6.41 -1.87
N THR A 80 21.20 5.14 -1.45
CA THR A 80 20.14 4.17 -1.76
C THR A 80 18.83 4.55 -1.10
N SER A 81 18.86 5.03 0.16
CA SER A 81 17.67 5.56 0.83
C SER A 81 17.05 6.73 0.06
N PHE A 82 17.90 7.67 -0.37
CA PHE A 82 17.48 8.87 -1.07
C PHE A 82 16.91 8.56 -2.45
N ILE A 83 17.59 7.72 -3.24
CA ILE A 83 17.11 7.26 -4.55
C ILE A 83 15.76 6.56 -4.39
N LYS A 84 15.61 5.67 -3.40
CA LYS A 84 14.36 4.95 -3.20
C LYS A 84 13.23 5.87 -2.75
N ALA A 85 13.51 6.81 -1.85
CA ALA A 85 12.53 7.81 -1.43
C ALA A 85 12.08 8.68 -2.61
N MET A 86 13.01 9.12 -3.47
CA MET A 86 12.69 9.89 -4.68
C MET A 86 11.88 9.07 -5.70
N GLU A 87 12.19 7.78 -5.86
CA GLU A 87 11.45 6.88 -6.74
C GLU A 87 9.99 6.76 -6.31
N LEU A 88 9.75 6.49 -5.03
CA LEU A 88 8.41 6.33 -4.46
C LEU A 88 7.64 7.64 -4.36
N ALA A 89 8.34 8.78 -4.24
CA ALA A 89 7.72 10.11 -4.22
C ALA A 89 7.13 10.54 -5.58
N LYS A 90 7.38 9.80 -6.66
CA LYS A 90 6.80 10.08 -8.00
C LYS A 90 5.29 9.81 -8.07
N GLY A 91 4.74 9.04 -7.13
CA GLY A 91 3.29 8.83 -7.01
C GLY A 91 2.92 7.42 -6.55
N GLY A 92 1.68 7.26 -6.10
CA GLY A 92 1.15 5.97 -5.65
C GLY A 92 1.18 4.88 -6.73
N GLU A 93 1.00 5.26 -8.01
CA GLU A 93 1.06 4.33 -9.14
C GLU A 93 2.39 3.57 -9.21
N VAL A 94 3.52 4.23 -8.91
CA VAL A 94 4.84 3.58 -8.90
C VAL A 94 4.87 2.46 -7.86
N VAL A 95 4.29 2.70 -6.69
CA VAL A 95 4.20 1.69 -5.62
C VAL A 95 3.32 0.52 -6.06
N ALA A 96 2.14 0.81 -6.61
CA ALA A 96 1.22 -0.24 -7.06
C ALA A 96 1.82 -1.11 -8.17
N VAL A 97 2.50 -0.52 -9.15
CA VAL A 97 3.17 -1.27 -10.23
C VAL A 97 4.37 -2.05 -9.72
N MET A 98 5.16 -1.49 -8.78
CA MET A 98 6.27 -2.19 -8.14
C MET A 98 5.81 -3.44 -7.37
N LEU A 99 4.58 -3.42 -6.85
CA LEU A 99 3.90 -4.55 -6.22
C LEU A 99 3.26 -5.53 -7.21
N GLY A 100 3.43 -5.33 -8.51
CA GLY A 100 2.80 -6.17 -9.54
C GLY A 100 1.32 -5.87 -9.78
N GLY A 101 0.81 -4.74 -9.26
CA GLY A 101 -0.57 -4.33 -9.41
C GLY A 101 -0.91 -3.95 -10.85
N ARG A 102 -2.08 -4.39 -11.31
CA ARG A 102 -2.70 -3.96 -12.58
C ARG A 102 -3.85 -3.02 -12.30
N ARG A 103 -3.90 -1.90 -13.02
CA ARG A 103 -4.98 -0.92 -12.85
C ARG A 103 -6.32 -1.53 -13.27
N ILE A 104 -7.32 -1.44 -12.40
CA ILE A 104 -8.70 -1.80 -12.71
C ILE A 104 -9.28 -0.70 -13.59
N ARG A 105 -9.89 -1.09 -14.71
CA ARG A 105 -10.55 -0.14 -15.59
C ARG A 105 -11.96 0.18 -15.05
N PRO A 106 -12.42 1.43 -15.09
CA PRO A 106 -13.77 1.80 -14.64
C PRO A 106 -14.92 1.08 -15.40
N ASP A 107 -14.64 0.64 -16.63
CA ASP A 107 -15.57 -0.09 -17.50
C ASP A 107 -15.54 -1.62 -17.30
N THR A 108 -14.88 -2.12 -16.25
CA THR A 108 -14.75 -3.57 -16.00
C THR A 108 -16.09 -4.30 -15.93
N THR A 109 -16.17 -5.44 -16.61
CA THR A 109 -17.29 -6.38 -16.56
C THR A 109 -17.13 -7.44 -15.49
N HIS A 110 -15.94 -7.56 -14.89
CA HIS A 110 -15.68 -8.52 -13.82
C HIS A 110 -16.40 -8.10 -12.54
N THR A 111 -17.19 -9.01 -11.97
CA THR A 111 -18.05 -8.76 -10.80
C THR A 111 -17.25 -8.28 -9.59
N ASP A 112 -16.15 -8.97 -9.28
CA ASP A 112 -15.30 -8.63 -8.13
C ASP A 112 -14.57 -7.30 -8.30
N GLN A 113 -13.98 -7.04 -9.46
CA GLN A 113 -13.34 -5.75 -9.72
C GLN A 113 -14.35 -4.60 -9.66
N ARG A 114 -15.57 -4.82 -10.16
CA ARG A 114 -16.66 -3.84 -10.04
C ARG A 114 -17.08 -3.62 -8.59
N LYS A 115 -17.17 -4.68 -7.79
CA LYS A 115 -17.43 -4.60 -6.35
C LYS A 115 -16.37 -3.74 -5.65
N ALA A 116 -15.09 -3.97 -5.93
CA ALA A 116 -13.99 -3.17 -5.38
C ALA A 116 -14.07 -1.70 -5.81
N MET A 117 -14.32 -1.42 -7.10
CA MET A 117 -14.50 -0.05 -7.60
C MET A 117 -15.66 0.68 -6.90
N ASN A 118 -16.83 0.04 -6.79
CA ASN A 118 -17.99 0.63 -6.12
C ASN A 118 -17.68 0.97 -4.65
N VAL A 119 -17.02 0.05 -3.93
CA VAL A 119 -16.63 0.28 -2.54
C VAL A 119 -15.63 1.43 -2.41
N VAL A 120 -14.65 1.53 -3.31
CA VAL A 120 -13.69 2.66 -3.32
C VAL A 120 -14.41 3.98 -3.62
N GLU A 121 -15.34 4.00 -4.56
CA GLU A 121 -16.16 5.19 -4.88
C GLU A 121 -16.99 5.64 -3.68
N GLU A 122 -17.63 4.69 -2.97
CA GLU A 122 -18.39 4.96 -1.76
C GLU A 122 -17.52 5.57 -0.66
N MET A 123 -16.32 5.03 -0.45
CA MET A 123 -15.40 5.55 0.56
C MET A 123 -14.80 6.90 0.16
N ALA A 124 -14.57 7.15 -1.13
CA ALA A 124 -14.18 8.45 -1.64
C ALA A 124 -15.24 9.52 -1.37
N ILE A 125 -16.52 9.20 -1.59
CA ILE A 125 -17.64 10.07 -1.26
C ILE A 125 -17.72 10.31 0.25
N ALA A 126 -17.64 9.24 1.06
CA ALA A 126 -17.72 9.34 2.52
C ALA A 126 -16.59 10.20 3.12
N CYS A 127 -15.38 10.12 2.56
CA CYS A 127 -14.21 10.87 3.00
C CYS A 127 -14.09 12.25 2.36
N GLY A 128 -14.89 12.56 1.34
CA GLY A 128 -14.82 13.82 0.61
C GLY A 128 -13.54 14.01 -0.22
N ILE A 129 -12.98 12.93 -0.76
CA ILE A 129 -11.77 12.97 -1.62
C ILE A 129 -12.08 12.45 -3.03
N PRO A 130 -11.31 12.84 -4.05
CA PRO A 130 -11.45 12.26 -5.39
C PRO A 130 -11.24 10.75 -5.37
N VAL A 131 -11.95 10.02 -6.23
CA VAL A 131 -11.80 8.56 -6.35
C VAL A 131 -10.37 8.22 -6.80
N PRO A 132 -9.55 7.56 -5.96
CA PRO A 132 -8.20 7.19 -6.34
C PRO A 132 -8.23 6.04 -7.37
N PRO A 133 -7.25 5.93 -8.27
CA PRO A 133 -7.08 4.76 -9.12
C PRO A 133 -6.95 3.48 -8.28
N VAL A 134 -7.63 2.43 -8.71
CA VAL A 134 -7.62 1.12 -8.03
C VAL A 134 -6.77 0.13 -8.82
N TYR A 135 -5.91 -0.61 -8.12
CA TYR A 135 -5.05 -1.66 -8.68
C TYR A 135 -5.42 -3.00 -8.05
N ILE A 136 -5.45 -4.04 -8.87
CA ILE A 136 -5.59 -5.44 -8.43
C ILE A 136 -4.21 -6.11 -8.46
N ILE A 137 -3.84 -6.74 -7.35
CA ILE A 137 -2.63 -7.56 -7.23
C ILE A 137 -3.02 -9.04 -7.27
N GLU A 138 -2.32 -9.82 -8.09
CA GLU A 138 -2.50 -11.27 -8.21
C GLU A 138 -1.89 -12.00 -7.01
N GLU A 139 -2.53 -11.86 -5.85
CA GLU A 139 -2.18 -12.54 -4.61
C GLU A 139 -3.44 -13.12 -3.93
N ASP A 140 -3.31 -14.33 -3.38
CA ASP A 140 -4.41 -15.04 -2.72
C ASP A 140 -4.63 -14.61 -1.27
N SER A 141 -3.67 -13.89 -0.68
CA SER A 141 -3.77 -13.37 0.69
C SER A 141 -4.78 -12.21 0.77
N ILE A 142 -5.46 -12.05 1.91
CA ILE A 142 -6.38 -10.92 2.12
C ILE A 142 -5.57 -9.65 2.40
N ASN A 143 -5.41 -8.79 1.41
CA ASN A 143 -4.58 -7.60 1.53
C ASN A 143 -5.11 -6.39 0.75
N ALA A 144 -4.90 -5.20 1.32
CA ALA A 144 -5.15 -3.92 0.69
C ALA A 144 -4.10 -2.91 1.16
N PHE A 145 -3.94 -1.80 0.43
CA PHE A 145 -3.07 -0.70 0.82
C PHE A 145 -3.47 0.61 0.14
N ALA A 146 -3.15 1.73 0.79
CA ALA A 146 -3.08 3.05 0.19
C ALA A 146 -1.62 3.50 -0.01
N ALA A 147 -1.31 4.04 -1.19
CA ALA A 147 0.02 4.60 -1.49
C ALA A 147 -0.08 5.93 -2.24
N GLY A 148 0.84 6.85 -1.96
CA GLY A 148 0.91 8.18 -2.57
C GLY A 148 1.63 9.19 -1.68
N TYR A 149 2.17 10.26 -2.25
CA TYR A 149 2.84 11.31 -1.48
C TYR A 149 1.87 12.38 -0.98
N SER A 150 0.73 12.52 -1.67
CA SER A 150 -0.40 13.37 -1.35
C SER A 150 -1.73 12.68 -1.71
N PRO A 151 -2.88 13.21 -1.26
CA PRO A 151 -4.19 12.67 -1.67
C PRO A 151 -4.45 12.75 -3.19
N ARG A 152 -3.73 13.61 -3.93
CA ARG A 152 -3.95 13.82 -5.38
C ARG A 152 -3.32 12.72 -6.25
N ASP A 153 -2.27 12.08 -5.74
CA ASP A 153 -1.53 10.99 -6.39
C ASP A 153 -1.72 9.66 -5.63
N ALA A 154 -2.74 9.61 -4.76
CA ALA A 154 -3.10 8.43 -4.01
C ALA A 154 -3.65 7.34 -4.94
N VAL A 155 -3.27 6.10 -4.67
CA VAL A 155 -3.85 4.89 -5.28
C VAL A 155 -4.28 3.94 -4.18
N ILE A 156 -5.26 3.10 -4.50
CA ILE A 156 -5.68 1.99 -3.67
C ILE A 156 -5.27 0.69 -4.38
N GLY A 157 -4.54 -0.17 -3.69
CA GLY A 157 -4.31 -1.53 -4.14
C GLY A 157 -5.13 -2.52 -3.33
N VAL A 158 -5.67 -3.52 -4.00
CA VAL A 158 -6.38 -4.65 -3.40
C VAL A 158 -5.84 -5.94 -4.01
N THR A 159 -5.76 -7.02 -3.23
CA THR A 159 -5.41 -8.35 -3.74
C THR A 159 -6.64 -9.12 -4.21
N ASN A 160 -6.47 -10.13 -5.06
CA ASN A 160 -7.57 -11.05 -5.42
C ASN A 160 -8.16 -11.70 -4.16
N GLY A 161 -7.32 -12.18 -3.24
CA GLY A 161 -7.77 -12.75 -1.96
C GLY A 161 -8.66 -11.80 -1.15
N CYS A 162 -8.34 -10.50 -1.15
CA CYS A 162 -9.16 -9.48 -0.47
C CYS A 162 -10.54 -9.35 -1.10
N VAL A 163 -10.61 -9.24 -2.42
CA VAL A 163 -11.89 -9.03 -3.11
C VAL A 163 -12.74 -10.30 -3.14
N GLU A 164 -12.14 -11.49 -3.25
CA GLU A 164 -12.86 -12.76 -3.35
C GLU A 164 -13.35 -13.28 -1.99
N ARG A 165 -12.55 -13.13 -0.91
CA ARG A 165 -12.84 -13.75 0.39
C ARG A 165 -13.60 -12.83 1.35
N LEU A 166 -13.49 -11.51 1.19
CA LEU A 166 -14.23 -10.56 2.01
C LEU A 166 -15.64 -10.34 1.47
N SER A 167 -16.62 -10.29 2.39
CA SER A 167 -17.95 -9.80 2.03
C SER A 167 -17.86 -8.32 1.66
N ARG A 168 -18.88 -7.79 0.98
CA ARG A 168 -18.91 -6.37 0.58
C ARG A 168 -18.72 -5.43 1.78
N THR A 169 -19.40 -5.71 2.89
CA THR A 169 -19.30 -4.93 4.13
C THR A 169 -17.90 -4.99 4.74
N GLN A 170 -17.28 -6.17 4.71
CA GLN A 170 -15.91 -6.35 5.19
C GLN A 170 -14.90 -5.61 4.31
N LEU A 171 -15.02 -5.75 2.99
CA LEU A 171 -14.22 -5.00 2.02
C LEU A 171 -14.37 -3.50 2.24
N GLN A 172 -15.60 -3.01 2.47
CA GLN A 172 -15.85 -1.61 2.79
C GLN A 172 -15.14 -1.16 4.06
N GLY A 173 -15.14 -1.98 5.12
CA GLY A 173 -14.37 -1.72 6.34
C GLY A 173 -12.86 -1.60 6.08
N VAL A 174 -12.28 -2.52 5.32
CA VAL A 174 -10.86 -2.50 4.95
C VAL A 174 -10.52 -1.27 4.11
N ILE A 175 -11.31 -0.99 3.07
CA ILE A 175 -11.08 0.19 2.22
C ILE A 175 -11.26 1.48 3.03
N ALA A 176 -12.24 1.56 3.93
CA ALA A 176 -12.42 2.73 4.80
C ALA A 176 -11.20 2.98 5.71
N HIS A 177 -10.59 1.91 6.21
CA HIS A 177 -9.34 1.98 6.97
C HIS A 177 -8.20 2.55 6.10
N GLU A 178 -8.02 2.06 4.88
CA GLU A 178 -7.02 2.59 3.94
C GLU A 178 -7.26 4.07 3.57
N PHE A 179 -8.52 4.47 3.39
CA PHE A 179 -8.89 5.87 3.15
C PHE A 179 -8.54 6.77 4.34
N SER A 180 -8.58 6.26 5.58
CA SER A 180 -8.12 7.01 6.75
C SER A 180 -6.64 7.36 6.65
N HIS A 181 -5.81 6.46 6.14
CA HIS A 181 -4.39 6.74 5.91
C HIS A 181 -4.15 7.79 4.80
N ILE A 182 -5.01 7.81 3.77
CA ILE A 182 -4.99 8.88 2.75
C ILE A 182 -5.32 10.22 3.39
N PHE A 183 -6.45 10.28 4.12
CA PHE A 183 -6.97 11.51 4.70
C PHE A 183 -6.04 12.10 5.78
N ASN A 184 -5.49 11.25 6.65
CA ASN A 184 -4.57 11.65 7.73
C ASN A 184 -3.13 11.90 7.26
N GLY A 185 -2.82 11.63 5.98
CA GLY A 185 -1.49 11.86 5.40
C GLY A 185 -0.42 10.86 5.85
N ASP A 186 -0.84 9.66 6.27
CA ASP A 186 0.07 8.61 6.74
C ASP A 186 0.93 8.03 5.62
N MET A 187 0.42 8.06 4.37
CA MET A 187 1.13 7.54 3.20
C MET A 187 2.52 8.17 3.00
N ARG A 188 2.68 9.48 3.27
CA ARG A 188 3.98 10.16 3.14
C ARG A 188 4.99 9.60 4.14
N ILE A 189 4.55 9.31 5.35
CA ILE A 189 5.39 8.75 6.40
C ILE A 189 5.78 7.31 6.02
N ASN A 190 4.85 6.54 5.47
CA ASN A 190 5.12 5.19 4.96
C ASN A 190 6.14 5.20 3.80
N ILE A 191 6.00 6.12 2.84
CA ILE A 191 6.97 6.26 1.72
C ILE A 191 8.37 6.59 2.23
N ASN A 192 8.50 7.58 3.13
CA ASN A 192 9.79 7.97 3.67
C ASN A 192 10.44 6.83 4.47
N LEU A 193 9.63 6.11 5.24
CA LEU A 193 10.06 4.95 5.98
C LEU A 193 10.60 3.86 5.05
N VAL A 194 9.87 3.48 4.00
CA VAL A 194 10.35 2.48 3.03
C VAL A 194 11.68 2.90 2.41
N GLY A 195 11.86 4.19 2.12
CA GLY A 195 13.15 4.74 1.69
C GLY A 195 14.28 4.46 2.68
N VAL A 196 14.09 4.80 3.96
CA VAL A 196 15.09 4.56 5.02
C VAL A 196 15.40 3.06 5.18
N LEU A 197 14.37 2.22 5.19
CA LEU A 197 14.54 0.78 5.37
C LEU A 197 15.29 0.15 4.20
N HIS A 198 15.00 0.56 2.96
CA HIS A 198 15.74 0.13 1.78
C HIS A 198 17.23 0.49 1.87
N GLY A 199 17.55 1.65 2.44
CA GLY A 199 18.93 2.02 2.77
C GLY A 199 19.62 1.06 3.73
N LEU A 200 18.95 0.71 4.83
CA LEU A 200 19.51 -0.23 5.82
C LEU A 200 19.74 -1.63 5.23
N LEU A 201 18.94 -2.03 4.24
CA LEU A 201 19.07 -3.29 3.51
C LEU A 201 20.08 -3.22 2.36
N ALA A 202 20.66 -2.06 2.05
CA ALA A 202 21.57 -1.91 0.91
C ALA A 202 22.79 -2.85 0.97
N ILE A 203 23.29 -3.15 2.17
CA ILE A 203 24.46 -4.03 2.35
C ILE A 203 24.11 -5.50 2.09
N SER A 204 22.96 -5.99 2.59
CA SER A 204 22.51 -7.34 2.26
C SER A 204 22.19 -7.48 0.77
N MET A 205 21.57 -6.46 0.17
CA MET A 205 21.27 -6.43 -1.26
C MET A 205 22.55 -6.45 -2.11
N ALA A 206 23.57 -5.67 -1.75
CA ALA A 206 24.87 -5.70 -2.41
C ALA A 206 25.52 -7.09 -2.31
N GLY A 207 25.51 -7.71 -1.12
CA GLY A 207 26.00 -9.08 -0.92
C GLY A 207 25.25 -10.10 -1.79
N TYR A 208 23.92 -10.02 -1.83
CA TYR A 208 23.08 -10.88 -2.67
C TYR A 208 23.37 -10.73 -4.17
N ILE A 209 23.53 -9.49 -4.66
CA ILE A 209 23.87 -9.21 -6.06
C ILE A 209 25.23 -9.82 -6.42
N LEU A 210 26.23 -9.67 -5.53
CA LEU A 210 27.57 -10.27 -5.73
C LEU A 210 27.49 -11.80 -5.81
N LEU A 211 26.74 -12.45 -4.91
CA LEU A 211 26.54 -13.90 -4.93
C LEU A 211 25.89 -14.38 -6.23
N ARG A 212 24.82 -13.71 -6.66
CA ARG A 212 24.10 -14.07 -7.89
C ARG A 212 24.93 -13.82 -9.15
N GLY A 213 25.72 -12.75 -9.16
CA GLY A 213 26.64 -12.42 -10.26
C GLY A 213 27.78 -13.45 -10.39
N ALA A 214 28.41 -13.82 -9.28
CA ALA A 214 29.49 -14.80 -9.26
C ALA A 214 29.01 -16.23 -9.64
N SER A 215 27.80 -16.62 -9.20
CA SER A 215 27.18 -17.91 -9.55
C SER A 215 26.84 -18.04 -11.04
N ARG A 216 26.49 -16.95 -11.71
CA ARG A 216 26.26 -16.92 -13.18
C ARG A 216 27.57 -16.92 -13.98
N SER A 217 28.64 -16.35 -13.42
CA SER A 217 29.97 -16.35 -14.02
C SER A 217 30.64 -17.73 -13.98
N SER A 218 30.36 -18.55 -12.95
CA SER A 218 30.95 -19.90 -12.83
C SER A 218 30.50 -20.87 -13.93
N HIS A 219 29.31 -20.66 -14.53
CA HIS A 219 28.78 -21.49 -15.63
C HIS A 219 29.36 -21.15 -17.01
N ARG A 220 30.16 -20.07 -17.15
CA ARG A 220 30.77 -19.67 -18.44
C ARG A 220 32.28 -19.91 -18.51
N SER A 221 32.92 -20.28 -17.40
CA SER A 221 34.39 -20.41 -17.32
C SER A 221 34.80 -21.88 -17.30
N SER A 222 34.67 -22.58 -18.44
CA SER A 222 35.11 -23.96 -18.61
C SER A 222 36.54 -24.09 -19.17
N ASN A 223 37.40 -23.07 -19.08
CA ASN A 223 38.79 -23.26 -19.45
C ASN A 223 39.75 -22.28 -18.77
N ASP A 224 40.72 -22.89 -18.09
CA ASP A 224 42.06 -22.39 -17.79
C ASP A 224 42.26 -21.12 -16.93
N ARG A 225 42.82 -21.41 -15.75
CA ARG A 225 43.78 -20.62 -14.93
C ARG A 225 43.20 -19.57 -13.96
N LYS A 226 43.54 -19.81 -12.68
CA LYS A 226 43.45 -18.94 -11.48
C LYS A 226 42.04 -18.66 -10.92
N GLY A 227 41.45 -19.69 -10.33
CA GLY A 227 40.22 -19.65 -9.51
C GLY A 227 40.31 -18.92 -8.14
N SER A 228 41.26 -17.99 -7.96
CA SER A 228 41.41 -17.24 -6.70
C SER A 228 40.43 -16.06 -6.60
N GLY A 229 40.19 -15.33 -7.70
CA GLY A 229 39.35 -14.12 -7.68
C GLY A 229 37.85 -14.39 -7.50
N VAL A 230 37.33 -15.45 -8.12
CA VAL A 230 35.90 -15.82 -8.00
C VAL A 230 35.56 -16.32 -6.60
N GLY A 231 36.46 -17.08 -5.97
CA GLY A 231 36.30 -17.54 -4.59
C GLY A 231 36.27 -16.38 -3.59
N ALA A 232 37.17 -15.39 -3.74
CA ALA A 232 37.19 -14.20 -2.90
C ALA A 232 35.91 -13.36 -3.02
N ILE A 233 35.38 -13.19 -4.24
CA ILE A 233 34.12 -12.47 -4.48
C ILE A 233 32.93 -13.21 -3.84
N LEU A 234 32.89 -14.55 -3.92
CA LEU A 234 31.84 -15.34 -3.27
C LEU A 234 31.89 -15.22 -1.74
N ILE A 235 33.07 -15.34 -1.14
CA ILE A 235 33.26 -15.19 0.32
C ILE A 235 32.83 -13.79 0.76
N LEU A 236 33.24 -12.74 0.04
CA LEU A 236 32.83 -11.37 0.31
C LEU A 236 31.31 -11.19 0.17
N GLY A 237 30.70 -11.78 -0.85
CA GLY A 237 29.24 -11.76 -1.05
C GLY A 237 28.48 -12.41 0.10
N VAL A 238 28.91 -13.59 0.57
CA VAL A 238 28.32 -14.27 1.74
C VAL A 238 28.47 -13.40 2.98
N LEU A 239 29.65 -12.82 3.18
CA LEU A 239 29.96 -12.02 4.35
C LEU A 239 29.14 -10.73 4.40
N LEU A 240 29.02 -10.00 3.29
CA LEU A 240 28.16 -8.81 3.19
C LEU A 240 26.68 -9.16 3.34
N TYR A 241 26.22 -10.28 2.77
CA TYR A 241 24.86 -10.76 2.95
C TYR A 241 24.58 -11.06 4.43
N ALA A 242 25.49 -11.76 5.12
CA ALA A 242 25.40 -12.06 6.54
C ALA A 242 25.42 -10.79 7.41
N ILE A 243 26.31 -9.84 7.14
CA ILE A 243 26.39 -8.56 7.87
C ILE A 243 25.13 -7.72 7.65
N GLY A 244 24.55 -7.77 6.46
CA GLY A 244 23.30 -7.08 6.14
C GLY A 244 22.11 -7.53 6.99
N TRP A 245 22.17 -8.68 7.67
CA TRP A 245 21.18 -9.06 8.69
C TRP A 245 21.11 -8.09 9.86
N ILE A 246 22.19 -7.36 10.16
CA ILE A 246 22.17 -6.26 11.14
C ILE A 246 21.18 -5.19 10.66
N GLY A 247 21.32 -4.76 9.40
CA GLY A 247 20.39 -3.82 8.77
C GLY A 247 18.94 -4.31 8.83
N ALA A 248 18.70 -5.58 8.48
CA ALA A 248 17.38 -6.20 8.53
C ALA A 248 16.79 -6.26 9.96
N LEU A 249 17.61 -6.56 10.96
CA LEU A 249 17.20 -6.56 12.37
C LEU A 249 16.74 -5.17 12.81
N PHE A 250 17.53 -4.13 12.52
CA PHE A 250 17.17 -2.76 12.86
C PHE A 250 15.99 -2.26 12.05
N ALA A 251 15.88 -2.62 10.78
CA ALA A 251 14.71 -2.34 9.95
C ALA A 251 13.42 -2.89 10.61
N LYS A 252 13.47 -4.12 11.13
CA LYS A 252 12.36 -4.73 11.89
C LYS A 252 12.06 -4.02 13.20
N MET A 253 13.08 -3.54 13.92
CA MET A 253 12.88 -2.75 15.13
C MET A 253 12.26 -1.37 14.84
N ILE A 254 12.72 -0.70 13.78
CA ILE A 254 12.15 0.57 13.32
C ILE A 254 10.71 0.36 12.87
N LYS A 255 10.43 -0.72 12.13
CA LYS A 255 9.08 -1.16 11.74
C LYS A 255 8.15 -1.27 12.95
N ALA A 256 8.59 -1.96 14.00
CA ALA A 256 7.80 -2.14 15.22
C ALA A 256 7.65 -0.88 16.08
N GLY A 257 8.53 0.12 15.90
CA GLY A 257 8.47 1.40 16.61
C GLY A 257 7.44 2.40 16.06
N ILE A 258 6.74 2.04 14.97
CA ILE A 258 5.72 2.89 14.34
C ILE A 258 4.45 2.91 15.20
N SER A 259 3.71 4.01 15.09
CA SER A 259 2.62 4.32 16.00
C SER A 259 1.40 3.43 15.80
N ARG A 260 1.22 2.45 16.70
CA ARG A 260 -0.05 1.73 16.93
C ARG A 260 -1.27 2.65 17.07
N GLN A 261 -1.07 3.90 17.49
CA GLN A 261 -2.15 4.87 17.65
C GLN A 261 -2.76 5.30 16.31
N ARG A 262 -1.99 5.24 15.22
CA ARG A 262 -2.48 5.54 13.87
C ARG A 262 -3.41 4.44 13.38
N GLU A 263 -3.03 3.19 13.60
CA GLU A 263 -3.89 2.03 13.29
C GLU A 263 -5.22 2.09 14.05
N PHE A 264 -5.19 2.43 15.36
CA PHE A 264 -6.43 2.59 16.13
C PHE A 264 -7.28 3.78 15.65
N LEU A 265 -6.65 4.87 15.20
CA LEU A 265 -7.37 5.99 14.61
C LEU A 265 -7.98 5.60 13.26
N ALA A 266 -7.23 4.86 12.43
CA ALA A 266 -7.69 4.38 11.14
C ALA A 266 -8.89 3.43 11.30
N ASP A 267 -8.85 2.53 12.28
CA ASP A 267 -9.97 1.68 12.67
C ASP A 267 -11.21 2.48 13.09
N ALA A 268 -11.04 3.48 13.97
CA ALA A 268 -12.14 4.33 14.39
C ALA A 268 -12.73 5.15 13.22
N SER A 269 -11.87 5.67 12.34
CA SER A 269 -12.32 6.36 11.12
C SER A 269 -13.03 5.43 10.15
N ALA A 270 -12.59 4.17 10.04
CA ALA A 270 -13.28 3.17 9.22
C ALA A 270 -14.73 3.02 9.68
N VAL A 271 -14.97 2.87 10.99
CA VAL A 271 -16.33 2.84 11.57
C VAL A 271 -17.09 4.13 11.30
N GLN A 272 -16.43 5.29 11.39
CA GLN A 272 -17.06 6.59 11.13
C GLN A 272 -17.52 6.72 9.66
N TYR A 273 -16.70 6.25 8.70
CA TYR A 273 -17.00 6.33 7.28
C TYR A 273 -18.03 5.30 6.83
N THR A 274 -17.93 4.05 7.34
CA THR A 274 -18.88 2.99 6.99
C THR A 274 -20.18 3.08 7.77
N ARG A 275 -20.16 3.71 8.96
CA ARG A 275 -21.21 3.65 9.99
C ARG A 275 -21.56 2.23 10.43
N ASP A 276 -20.64 1.30 10.22
CA ASP A 276 -20.82 -0.11 10.54
C ASP A 276 -19.52 -0.69 11.13
N PRO A 277 -19.47 -0.94 12.46
CA PRO A 277 -18.32 -1.53 13.11
C PRO A 277 -18.10 -3.00 12.72
N SER A 278 -19.15 -3.72 12.33
CA SER A 278 -19.07 -5.15 12.01
C SER A 278 -18.25 -5.42 10.75
N GLY A 279 -18.20 -4.48 9.81
CA GLY A 279 -17.42 -4.57 8.58
C GLY A 279 -15.92 -4.74 8.85
N ILE A 280 -15.30 -3.76 9.52
CA ILE A 280 -13.87 -3.80 9.84
C ILE A 280 -13.54 -4.91 10.85
N ALA A 281 -14.38 -5.12 11.87
CA ALA A 281 -14.16 -6.18 12.86
C ALA A 281 -14.21 -7.59 12.23
N GLY A 282 -15.19 -7.83 11.36
CA GLY A 282 -15.31 -9.09 10.61
C GLY A 282 -14.16 -9.32 9.63
N ALA A 283 -13.65 -8.26 9.00
CA ALA A 283 -12.48 -8.35 8.13
C ALA A 283 -11.22 -8.74 8.92
N LEU A 284 -10.99 -8.09 10.07
CA LEU A 284 -9.85 -8.41 10.95
C LEU A 284 -9.92 -9.85 11.47
N LYS A 285 -11.11 -10.36 11.80
CA LYS A 285 -11.32 -11.76 12.21
C LYS A 285 -10.98 -12.72 11.07
N LYS A 286 -11.43 -12.45 9.83
CA LYS A 286 -11.07 -13.28 8.66
C LYS A 286 -9.58 -13.28 8.38
N ILE A 287 -8.91 -12.13 8.50
CA ILE A 287 -7.46 -12.04 8.34
C ILE A 287 -6.73 -12.85 9.39
N ALA A 288 -7.19 -12.82 10.65
CA ALA A 288 -6.62 -13.65 11.71
C ALA A 288 -6.67 -15.14 11.35
N MET A 289 -7.78 -15.59 10.77
CA MET A 289 -7.98 -16.99 10.35
C MET A 289 -7.19 -17.34 9.07
N ASP A 290 -7.06 -16.40 8.13
CA ASP A 290 -6.33 -16.60 6.86
C ASP A 290 -4.81 -16.61 7.06
N ALA A 291 -4.31 -15.85 8.05
CA ALA A 291 -2.89 -15.76 8.40
C ALA A 291 -2.31 -17.07 8.95
N GLU A 292 -3.16 -18.01 9.41
CA GLU A 292 -2.72 -19.37 9.77
C GLU A 292 -2.33 -20.21 8.52
N GLY A 293 -2.60 -19.73 7.30
CA GLY A 293 -2.40 -20.48 6.05
C GLY A 293 -1.69 -19.78 4.88
N SER A 294 -1.31 -18.50 4.96
CA SER A 294 -0.80 -17.75 3.78
C SER A 294 0.59 -17.14 3.99
N SER A 295 1.54 -17.45 3.08
CA SER A 295 2.86 -16.80 3.01
C SER A 295 3.00 -16.00 1.72
N VAL A 296 3.43 -14.74 1.83
CA VAL A 296 3.66 -13.86 0.67
C VAL A 296 5.04 -14.21 0.09
N SER A 297 5.06 -14.76 -1.13
CA SER A 297 6.29 -15.09 -1.87
C SER A 297 6.53 -14.06 -2.97
N SER A 298 7.09 -12.91 -2.60
CA SER A 298 7.64 -11.93 -3.55
C SER A 298 9.05 -11.52 -3.13
N PRO A 299 10.03 -11.40 -4.07
CA PRO A 299 11.40 -10.97 -3.76
C PRO A 299 11.50 -9.61 -3.07
N ASN A 300 10.48 -8.75 -3.23
CA ASN A 300 10.42 -7.43 -2.61
C ASN A 300 9.49 -7.38 -1.39
N ALA A 301 8.84 -8.49 -1.01
CA ALA A 301 7.81 -8.54 0.03
C ALA A 301 8.27 -7.97 1.38
N GLU A 302 9.53 -8.21 1.77
CA GLU A 302 10.07 -7.72 3.04
C GLU A 302 10.15 -6.17 3.06
N GLU A 303 10.47 -5.53 1.92
CA GLU A 303 10.62 -4.07 1.79
C GLU A 303 9.28 -3.31 1.76
N VAL A 304 8.23 -3.93 1.22
CA VAL A 304 6.88 -3.35 1.07
C VAL A 304 5.85 -3.86 2.08
N SER A 305 6.25 -4.75 2.98
CA SER A 305 5.42 -5.32 4.07
C SER A 305 4.73 -4.27 4.97
N HIS A 306 5.07 -2.99 4.84
CA HIS A 306 4.47 -1.87 5.57
C HIS A 306 3.22 -1.28 4.92
N PHE A 307 3.01 -1.51 3.62
CA PHE A 307 1.81 -1.05 2.93
C PHE A 307 0.63 -1.99 3.17
N PHE A 308 0.89 -3.28 3.44
CA PHE A 308 -0.14 -4.30 3.49
C PHE A 308 -0.97 -4.29 4.79
N PHE A 309 -2.29 -4.33 4.63
CA PHE A 309 -3.30 -4.42 5.70
C PHE A 309 -3.21 -5.70 6.53
N ALA A 310 -2.86 -6.84 5.92
CA ALA A 310 -2.54 -8.11 6.59
C ALA A 310 -1.05 -8.43 6.37
N ASP A 311 -0.26 -8.32 7.43
CA ASP A 311 1.13 -8.77 7.42
C ASP A 311 1.12 -10.30 7.25
N GLY A 312 1.46 -10.77 6.05
CA GLY A 312 1.62 -12.19 5.76
C GLY A 312 2.79 -12.76 6.56
N LEU A 313 2.47 -13.62 7.53
CA LEU A 313 3.39 -14.27 8.44
C LEU A 313 4.24 -15.33 7.71
N ALA A 314 5.12 -14.92 6.80
CA ALA A 314 6.17 -15.78 6.25
C ALA A 314 7.37 -15.87 7.23
N SER A 315 7.11 -16.26 8.48
CA SER A 315 8.04 -16.99 9.37
C SER A 315 7.43 -17.10 10.76
N HIS A 316 7.18 -18.33 11.18
CA HIS A 316 6.55 -18.73 12.46
C HIS A 316 7.41 -18.41 13.71
N PHE A 317 8.34 -17.45 13.64
CA PHE A 317 9.20 -17.01 14.74
C PHE A 317 9.15 -15.49 15.00
N MET A 318 8.30 -14.74 14.31
CA MET A 318 8.36 -13.26 14.27
C MET A 318 7.08 -12.54 14.75
N ASN A 319 6.39 -13.09 15.75
CA ASN A 319 5.17 -12.50 16.33
C ASN A 319 5.41 -11.28 17.27
N ILE A 320 6.64 -10.74 17.32
CA ILE A 320 7.02 -9.62 18.22
C ILE A 320 7.18 -8.29 17.45
N PHE A 321 7.07 -8.29 16.11
CA PHE A 321 7.42 -7.13 15.26
C PHE A 321 6.37 -6.76 14.18
N SER A 322 5.08 -7.01 14.43
CA SER A 322 3.99 -6.55 13.56
C SER A 322 3.84 -5.02 13.61
N THR A 323 3.68 -4.36 12.46
CA THR A 323 3.30 -2.92 12.39
C THR A 323 1.93 -2.66 12.97
N HIS A 324 1.08 -3.66 12.92
CA HIS A 324 -0.29 -3.61 13.41
C HIS A 324 -0.37 -4.01 14.89
N PRO A 325 -1.18 -3.31 15.71
CA PRO A 325 -1.53 -3.79 17.04
C PRO A 325 -2.16 -5.19 16.98
N PRO A 326 -2.10 -5.98 18.08
CA PRO A 326 -2.76 -7.28 18.13
C PRO A 326 -4.21 -7.18 17.66
N LEU A 327 -4.63 -8.10 16.78
CA LEU A 327 -5.96 -8.08 16.16
C LEU A 327 -7.08 -8.09 17.22
N GLU A 328 -6.90 -8.87 18.29
CA GLU A 328 -7.80 -8.92 19.44
C GLU A 328 -8.05 -7.53 20.06
N GLU A 329 -6.99 -6.74 20.24
CA GLU A 329 -7.09 -5.40 20.84
C GLU A 329 -7.76 -4.40 19.88
N ARG A 330 -7.59 -4.58 18.56
CA ARG A 330 -8.29 -3.78 17.54
C ARG A 330 -9.77 -4.11 17.55
N ILE A 331 -10.13 -5.39 17.48
CA ILE A 331 -11.52 -5.88 17.51
C ILE A 331 -12.19 -5.42 18.81
N ARG A 332 -11.53 -5.57 19.97
CA ARG A 332 -12.05 -5.13 21.27
C ARG A 332 -12.44 -3.66 21.31
N ARG A 333 -11.73 -2.79 20.61
CA ARG A 333 -12.00 -1.34 20.60
C ARG A 333 -13.10 -0.94 19.64
N ILE A 334 -13.25 -1.68 18.55
CA ILE A 334 -14.24 -1.39 17.51
C ILE A 334 -15.59 -2.03 17.83
N ASP A 335 -15.56 -3.33 18.13
CA ASP A 335 -16.74 -4.11 18.45
C ASP A 335 -16.46 -5.08 19.61
N PRO A 336 -16.58 -4.60 20.86
CA PRO A 336 -16.39 -5.44 22.04
C PRO A 336 -17.35 -6.63 22.13
N ARG A 337 -18.49 -6.59 21.43
CA ARG A 337 -19.51 -7.67 21.47
C ARG A 337 -19.06 -8.88 20.66
N MET A 338 -18.34 -8.66 19.57
CA MET A 338 -17.82 -9.72 18.68
C MET A 338 -16.82 -10.67 19.37
N LEU A 339 -16.20 -10.25 20.48
CA LEU A 339 -15.30 -11.11 21.27
C LEU A 339 -16.04 -11.98 22.30
N LEU A 340 -17.26 -11.57 22.69
CA LEU A 340 -18.12 -12.31 23.61
C LEU A 340 -18.92 -13.39 22.87
N GLU A 341 -19.27 -13.11 21.62
CA GLU A 341 -19.93 -14.04 20.71
C GLU A 341 -18.84 -14.84 19.98
N GLY A 342 -18.50 -16.03 20.51
CA GLY A 342 -17.59 -16.98 19.86
C GLY A 342 -18.04 -17.47 18.48
N GLU A 343 -19.17 -16.98 17.97
CA GLU A 343 -19.78 -17.33 16.69
C GLU A 343 -19.97 -16.08 15.83
N LEU A 344 -19.89 -16.27 14.52
CA LEU A 344 -20.22 -15.25 13.52
C LEU A 344 -21.66 -14.77 13.77
N PRO A 345 -21.94 -13.47 13.87
CA PRO A 345 -23.26 -12.98 13.53
C PRO A 345 -23.49 -13.46 12.10
N GLY A 346 -24.49 -14.32 11.90
CA GLY A 346 -24.94 -14.68 10.56
C GLY A 346 -25.12 -13.39 9.77
N GLU A 347 -24.70 -13.40 8.50
CA GLU A 347 -24.91 -12.24 7.63
C GLU A 347 -26.34 -11.74 7.82
N PRO A 348 -26.58 -10.42 7.90
CA PRO A 348 -27.94 -9.93 7.77
C PRO A 348 -28.43 -10.40 6.42
N VAL A 349 -29.20 -11.49 6.43
CA VAL A 349 -29.88 -12.05 5.28
C VAL A 349 -30.67 -10.89 4.73
N ALA A 350 -30.34 -10.46 3.51
CA ALA A 350 -31.22 -9.60 2.75
C ALA A 350 -32.59 -10.28 2.76
N GLY A 351 -33.51 -9.71 3.54
CA GLY A 351 -34.85 -10.27 3.69
C GLY A 351 -35.45 -10.48 2.30
N PRO A 352 -36.28 -11.52 2.10
CA PRO A 352 -36.91 -11.77 0.81
C PRO A 352 -37.59 -10.47 0.38
N ALA A 353 -37.27 -10.02 -0.83
CA ALA A 353 -37.99 -8.94 -1.49
C ALA A 353 -39.47 -9.35 -1.51
N GLY A 354 -40.25 -8.79 -0.60
CA GLY A 354 -41.69 -8.97 -0.58
C GLY A 354 -42.25 -8.38 -1.86
N ASP A 355 -42.88 -9.23 -2.66
CA ASP A 355 -43.78 -8.85 -3.75
C ASP A 355 -45.00 -8.12 -3.17
N ASP A 356 -44.81 -6.91 -2.67
CA ASP A 356 -45.91 -5.98 -2.42
C ASP A 356 -45.82 -4.89 -3.47
N ALA A 357 -46.42 -5.18 -4.62
CA ALA A 357 -46.71 -4.21 -5.67
C ALA A 357 -47.71 -3.18 -5.14
N VAL A 358 -47.20 -2.13 -4.48
CA VAL A 358 -47.98 -0.92 -4.23
C VAL A 358 -47.81 0.00 -5.43
N ALA A 359 -48.82 -0.01 -6.29
CA ALA A 359 -48.98 0.98 -7.34
C ALA A 359 -49.09 2.37 -6.71
N VAL A 360 -48.16 3.28 -7.03
CA VAL A 360 -48.32 4.70 -6.75
C VAL A 360 -48.08 5.51 -8.03
N SER A 361 -49.20 5.93 -8.61
CA SER A 361 -49.29 7.02 -9.57
C SER A 361 -48.81 8.34 -8.96
N GLY A 362 -48.11 9.14 -9.76
CA GLY A 362 -48.08 10.59 -9.60
C GLY A 362 -46.70 11.20 -9.42
N LEU A 363 -46.18 11.82 -10.49
CA LEU A 363 -45.12 12.83 -10.40
C LEU A 363 -45.60 14.02 -9.56
N SER A 364 -45.24 14.06 -8.28
CA SER A 364 -45.04 15.31 -7.53
C SER A 364 -44.14 14.99 -6.34
N ALA A 365 -42.92 15.53 -6.29
CA ALA A 365 -42.12 15.48 -5.08
C ALA A 365 -42.90 16.20 -3.96
N PRO A 366 -43.14 15.58 -2.78
CA PRO A 366 -43.77 16.29 -1.69
C PRO A 366 -42.82 17.41 -1.25
N LEU A 367 -43.36 18.60 -0.98
CA LEU A 367 -42.67 19.65 -0.23
C LEU A 367 -42.36 19.10 1.17
N THR A 368 -41.20 18.46 1.33
CA THR A 368 -40.71 17.98 2.62
C THR A 368 -40.35 19.19 3.47
N LYS A 369 -40.88 19.23 4.71
CA LYS A 369 -40.49 20.27 5.67
C LYS A 369 -39.00 20.15 5.91
N ALA A 370 -38.30 21.28 6.02
CA ALA A 370 -36.84 21.31 6.20
C ALA A 370 -36.37 20.45 7.40
N GLN A 371 -37.21 20.29 8.43
CA GLN A 371 -36.95 19.42 9.57
C GLN A 371 -36.91 17.93 9.21
N ASP A 372 -37.79 17.46 8.32
CA ASP A 372 -37.84 16.07 7.88
C ASP A 372 -36.63 15.72 7.00
N VAL A 373 -36.15 16.71 6.22
CA VAL A 373 -34.90 16.59 5.46
C VAL A 373 -33.71 16.46 6.41
N THR A 374 -33.62 17.26 7.48
CA THR A 374 -32.51 17.15 8.44
C THR A 374 -32.48 15.82 9.20
N SER A 375 -33.64 15.22 9.50
CA SER A 375 -33.71 13.90 10.14
C SER A 375 -33.35 12.73 9.23
N SER A 376 -33.42 12.90 7.91
CA SER A 376 -33.03 11.88 6.93
C SER A 376 -31.56 11.99 6.51
N ILE A 377 -30.85 13.05 6.91
CA ILE A 377 -29.41 13.20 6.63
C ILE A 377 -28.64 12.06 7.29
N GLY A 378 -28.13 11.15 6.45
CA GLY A 378 -27.31 10.01 6.86
C GLY A 378 -28.06 8.70 7.06
N ASN A 379 -29.39 8.68 6.96
CA ASN A 379 -30.22 7.48 7.01
C ASN A 379 -31.00 7.34 5.70
N TYR A 380 -30.58 6.40 4.84
CA TYR A 380 -31.31 6.10 3.60
C TYR A 380 -32.45 5.11 3.90
N THR A 381 -33.63 5.37 3.33
CA THR A 381 -34.79 4.47 3.40
C THR A 381 -34.83 3.58 2.15
N SER A 382 -35.59 2.49 2.20
CA SER A 382 -35.83 1.64 1.02
C SER A 382 -36.43 2.43 -0.15
N GLU A 383 -37.25 3.44 0.13
CA GLU A 383 -37.80 4.34 -0.88
C GLU A 383 -36.71 5.16 -1.58
N HIS A 384 -35.72 5.68 -0.84
CA HIS A 384 -34.58 6.38 -1.44
C HIS A 384 -33.78 5.47 -2.37
N LEU A 385 -33.57 4.21 -1.98
CA LEU A 385 -32.89 3.21 -2.81
C LEU A 385 -33.70 2.87 -4.07
N GLN A 386 -35.01 2.69 -3.94
CA GLN A 386 -35.89 2.42 -5.07
C GLN A 386 -35.91 3.59 -6.07
N TYR A 387 -36.00 4.82 -5.57
CA TYR A 387 -35.94 6.04 -6.39
C TYR A 387 -34.61 6.12 -7.14
N ALA A 388 -33.48 5.92 -6.45
CA ALA A 388 -32.16 5.92 -7.07
C ALA A 388 -32.04 4.81 -8.13
N HIS A 389 -32.55 3.61 -7.85
CA HIS A 389 -32.56 2.51 -8.80
C HIS A 389 -33.36 2.86 -10.06
N ASN A 390 -34.56 3.41 -9.91
CA ASN A 390 -35.42 3.81 -11.01
C ASN A 390 -34.81 4.96 -11.83
N LEU A 391 -34.24 5.96 -11.16
CA LEU A 391 -33.54 7.08 -11.80
C LEU A 391 -32.37 6.58 -12.64
N LEU A 392 -31.55 5.70 -12.07
CA LEU A 392 -30.48 5.06 -12.80
C LEU A 392 -31.08 4.27 -13.97
N ALA A 393 -32.09 3.40 -13.73
CA ALA A 393 -32.68 2.50 -14.74
C ALA A 393 -33.27 3.26 -15.94
N GLY A 394 -33.80 4.46 -15.72
CA GLY A 394 -34.30 5.34 -16.77
C GLY A 394 -33.22 5.95 -17.67
N MET A 395 -31.94 5.92 -17.28
CA MET A 395 -30.86 6.42 -18.15
C MET A 395 -30.53 5.43 -19.28
N PRO A 396 -30.42 5.89 -20.54
CA PRO A 396 -29.96 5.07 -21.66
C PRO A 396 -28.64 4.35 -21.35
N LEU A 397 -28.54 3.07 -21.71
CA LEU A 397 -27.36 2.25 -21.47
C LEU A 397 -26.08 2.86 -22.06
N ALA A 398 -26.18 3.50 -23.23
CA ALA A 398 -25.06 4.21 -23.86
C ALA A 398 -24.56 5.38 -23.00
N MET A 399 -25.46 6.16 -22.39
CA MET A 399 -25.08 7.27 -21.52
C MET A 399 -24.45 6.77 -20.22
N ARG A 400 -25.00 5.69 -19.63
CA ARG A 400 -24.46 5.04 -18.44
C ARG A 400 -23.05 4.49 -18.63
N SER A 401 -22.72 3.95 -19.81
CA SER A 401 -21.37 3.43 -20.07
C SER A 401 -20.37 4.57 -20.31
N ILE A 402 -20.78 5.64 -20.99
CA ILE A 402 -19.96 6.82 -21.25
C ILE A 402 -19.60 7.54 -19.94
N LEU A 403 -20.58 7.74 -19.05
CA LEU A 403 -20.39 8.45 -17.77
C LEU A 403 -19.39 7.78 -16.80
N ARG A 404 -19.01 6.52 -17.01
CA ARG A 404 -18.03 5.81 -16.17
C ARG A 404 -16.58 6.23 -16.40
N THR A 405 -16.31 7.05 -17.42
CA THR A 405 -14.95 7.47 -17.77
C THR A 405 -14.80 8.98 -17.66
N PRO A 406 -13.62 9.52 -17.27
CA PRO A 406 -13.39 10.96 -17.25
C PRO A 406 -13.58 11.64 -18.62
N SER A 407 -13.23 10.96 -19.71
CA SER A 407 -13.49 11.44 -21.08
C SER A 407 -14.98 11.49 -21.39
N GLY A 408 -15.71 10.43 -21.05
CA GLY A 408 -17.14 10.37 -21.30
C GLY A 408 -17.96 11.31 -20.42
N ALA A 409 -17.57 11.51 -19.16
CA ALA A 409 -18.19 12.53 -18.29
C ALA A 409 -18.03 13.94 -18.87
N ARG A 410 -16.83 14.28 -19.39
CA ARG A 410 -16.59 15.55 -20.10
C ARG A 410 -17.43 15.65 -21.38
N ALA A 411 -17.51 14.57 -22.16
CA ALA A 411 -18.34 14.53 -23.36
C ALA A 411 -19.83 14.76 -23.06
N VAL A 412 -20.37 14.21 -21.96
CA VAL A 412 -21.76 14.49 -21.53
C VAL A 412 -21.94 15.96 -21.15
N ILE A 413 -20.99 16.55 -20.42
CA ILE A 413 -21.04 17.99 -20.09
C ILE A 413 -21.03 18.82 -21.38
N TYR A 414 -20.17 18.50 -22.34
CA TYR A 414 -20.16 19.17 -23.64
C TYR A 414 -21.50 19.03 -24.35
N ALA A 415 -22.08 17.84 -24.42
CA ALA A 415 -23.38 17.59 -25.01
C ALA A 415 -24.50 18.41 -24.34
N MET A 416 -24.46 18.57 -23.00
CA MET A 416 -25.42 19.39 -22.26
C MET A 416 -25.25 20.90 -22.50
N LEU A 417 -24.06 21.35 -22.88
CA LEU A 417 -23.75 22.75 -23.17
C LEU A 417 -23.90 23.12 -24.65
N LEU A 418 -24.17 22.14 -25.52
CA LEU A 418 -24.46 22.41 -26.93
C LEU A 418 -25.74 23.24 -27.06
N ASN A 419 -25.68 24.23 -27.93
CA ASN A 419 -26.82 25.07 -28.24
C ASN A 419 -27.88 24.26 -28.99
N THR A 420 -29.14 24.59 -28.77
CA THR A 420 -30.27 24.01 -29.52
C THR A 420 -30.38 24.58 -30.93
N ASP A 421 -29.83 25.78 -31.17
CA ASP A 421 -29.71 26.37 -32.49
C ASP A 421 -28.65 25.65 -33.34
N ARG A 422 -29.01 25.21 -34.54
CA ARG A 422 -28.13 24.38 -35.40
C ARG A 422 -26.88 25.12 -35.85
N GLU A 423 -26.96 26.42 -36.13
CA GLU A 423 -25.80 27.18 -36.62
C GLU A 423 -24.77 27.38 -35.49
N ALA A 424 -25.23 27.73 -34.30
CA ALA A 424 -24.38 27.79 -33.10
C ALA A 424 -23.82 26.42 -32.72
N GLN A 425 -24.63 25.36 -32.78
CA GLN A 425 -24.21 23.99 -32.48
C GLN A 425 -23.11 23.51 -33.43
N SER A 426 -23.22 23.77 -34.74
CA SER A 426 -22.17 23.39 -35.70
C SER A 426 -20.83 24.09 -35.40
N LYS A 427 -20.85 25.38 -35.06
CA LYS A 427 -19.64 26.12 -34.67
C LYS A 427 -19.03 25.58 -33.36
N GLN A 428 -19.86 25.18 -32.40
CA GLN A 428 -19.42 24.56 -31.15
C GLN A 428 -18.80 23.17 -31.39
N LEU A 429 -19.42 22.35 -32.24
CA LEU A 429 -18.89 21.03 -32.61
C LEU A 429 -17.59 21.14 -33.39
N GLU A 430 -17.44 22.13 -34.27
CA GLU A 430 -16.18 22.41 -34.96
C GLU A 430 -15.08 22.83 -33.97
N TYR A 431 -15.40 23.72 -33.03
CA TYR A 431 -14.48 24.13 -31.97
C TYR A 431 -14.03 22.95 -31.09
N LEU A 432 -14.96 22.07 -30.69
CA LEU A 432 -14.65 20.84 -29.96
C LEU A 432 -13.87 19.85 -30.84
N GLY A 433 -14.17 19.78 -32.14
CA GLY A 433 -13.47 18.99 -33.15
C GLY A 433 -11.99 19.34 -33.28
N VAL A 434 -11.60 20.58 -32.98
CA VAL A 434 -10.20 21.03 -32.96
C VAL A 434 -9.58 20.83 -31.57
N ASN A 435 -10.28 21.20 -30.49
CA ASN A 435 -9.68 21.35 -29.16
C ASN A 435 -9.89 20.17 -28.19
N ALA A 436 -10.87 19.30 -28.43
CA ALA A 436 -11.13 18.16 -27.55
C ALA A 436 -10.16 16.99 -27.82
N ASP A 437 -9.97 16.13 -26.83
CA ASP A 437 -9.17 14.92 -26.96
C ASP A 437 -9.91 13.87 -27.84
N GLN A 438 -9.18 12.96 -28.48
CA GLN A 438 -9.78 11.98 -29.41
C GLN A 438 -10.82 11.09 -28.73
N LEU A 439 -10.59 10.73 -27.46
CA LEU A 439 -11.54 9.93 -26.68
C LEU A 439 -12.83 10.71 -26.36
N GLU A 440 -12.70 12.01 -26.07
CA GLU A 440 -13.87 12.88 -25.81
C GLU A 440 -14.72 13.04 -27.08
N LYS A 441 -14.08 13.23 -28.24
CA LYS A 441 -14.77 13.34 -29.54
C LYS A 441 -15.58 12.08 -29.85
N ARG A 442 -14.92 10.92 -29.76
CA ARG A 442 -15.55 9.61 -30.02
C ARG A 442 -16.75 9.36 -29.12
N ASP A 443 -16.69 9.80 -27.86
CA ASP A 443 -17.77 9.59 -26.91
C ASP A 443 -18.87 10.67 -27.07
N LEU A 444 -18.54 11.88 -27.51
CA LEU A 444 -19.49 12.94 -27.86
C LEU A 444 -20.33 12.57 -29.10
N GLU A 445 -19.72 11.99 -30.13
CA GLU A 445 -20.40 11.50 -31.35
C GLU A 445 -21.46 10.42 -31.05
N LYS A 446 -21.33 9.70 -29.92
CA LYS A 446 -22.33 8.71 -29.48
C LYS A 446 -23.52 9.35 -28.76
N LEU A 447 -23.38 10.58 -28.29
CA LEU A 447 -24.39 11.30 -27.51
C LEU A 447 -25.19 12.29 -28.35
N VAL A 448 -24.57 12.85 -29.38
CA VAL A 448 -25.15 13.86 -30.26
C VAL A 448 -25.43 13.21 -31.62
N PRO A 449 -26.70 13.06 -32.02
CA PRO A 449 -27.09 12.43 -33.28
C PRO A 449 -26.75 13.25 -34.52
#